data_AF-R1D739-F1
#
_entry.id   AF-R1D739-F1
#
_cell.length_a   1.000
_cell.length_b   1.000
_cell.length_c   1.000
_cell.angle_alpha   90.00
_cell.angle_beta   90.00
_cell.angle_gamma   90.00
#
_symmetry.space_group_name_H-M   'P 1'
#
loop_
_entity.id
_entity.type
_entity.pdbx_description
1 polymer ?
#
loop_
_entity_poly.entity_id
_entity_poly.type
_entity_poly.pdbx_seq_one_letter_code
_entity_poly.pdbx_strand_id
1 'polypeptide(L)'
;MCVNGADLAAKRSQGLAAIRAEVAANGTVVDKECLEYVLDKVAGESGESFQGGLMRDCDANGNVLPSRRGKRLADFLADPSAQTAKLEEAHVAALRFYTTAAFQTINNGLRDQGRYEAKRPHPFPVTVKLIQEALLKLRANDASIVEVDDESEQANTEMTFYRGMKDMKAKGGTELAPMSTTSSLKVAMQTKNFMVRGPDISFLSAFPAEEEFLFPPLTYLEPTGNVQKLRVDDAMFTVVDVRPQQ
;
A
#
# COMPACT_ATOMS: atom_id res chain seq x y z
N MET A 1 9.45 -13.29 6.16
CA MET A 1 10.08 -12.30 7.06
C MET A 1 11.28 -12.83 7.86
N CYS A 2 11.33 -14.12 8.24
CA CYS A 2 12.51 -14.74 8.89
C CYS A 2 12.99 -14.02 10.16
N VAL A 3 12.05 -13.75 11.07
CA VAL A 3 12.29 -13.12 12.39
C VAL A 3 11.57 -13.91 13.47
N ASN A 4 12.09 -13.88 14.70
CA ASN A 4 11.41 -14.42 15.87
C ASN A 4 10.15 -13.59 16.18
N GLY A 5 9.02 -14.25 16.43
CA GLY A 5 7.74 -13.59 16.71
C GLY A 5 7.71 -12.78 18.00
N ALA A 6 8.41 -13.22 19.06
CA ALA A 6 8.49 -12.49 20.32
C ALA A 6 9.33 -11.21 20.18
N ASP A 7 10.49 -11.30 19.54
CA ASP A 7 11.34 -10.14 19.24
C ASP A 7 10.62 -9.14 18.34
N LEU A 8 9.87 -9.62 17.35
CA LEU A 8 9.07 -8.79 16.46
C LEU A 8 7.98 -8.04 17.24
N ALA A 9 7.26 -8.72 18.14
CA ALA A 9 6.22 -8.11 18.97
C ALA A 9 6.81 -7.04 19.92
N ALA A 10 7.94 -7.33 20.57
CA ALA A 10 8.62 -6.42 21.49
C ALA A 10 9.21 -5.18 20.80
N LYS A 11 9.66 -5.30 19.54
CA LYS A 11 10.04 -4.14 18.72
C LYS A 11 8.82 -3.37 18.25
N ARG A 12 7.75 -4.04 17.81
CA ARG A 12 6.50 -3.41 17.37
C ARG A 12 5.89 -2.51 18.44
N SER A 13 5.94 -2.90 19.72
CA SER A 13 5.46 -2.04 20.84
C SER A 13 6.27 -0.76 21.06
N GLN A 14 7.39 -0.54 20.35
CA GLN A 14 8.14 0.72 20.36
C GLN A 14 7.65 1.73 19.29
N GLY A 15 6.64 1.36 18.49
CA GLY A 15 5.97 2.25 17.53
C GLY A 15 6.94 2.90 16.53
N LEU A 16 6.87 4.23 16.40
CA LEU A 16 7.71 5.00 15.48
C LEU A 16 9.22 4.81 15.71
N ALA A 17 9.65 4.58 16.95
CA ALA A 17 11.06 4.38 17.26
C ALA A 17 11.62 3.12 16.58
N ALA A 18 10.81 2.06 16.48
CA ALA A 18 11.20 0.84 15.76
C ALA A 18 11.28 1.08 14.24
N ILE A 19 10.33 1.81 13.65
CA ILE A 19 10.38 2.15 12.21
C ILE A 19 11.66 2.95 11.90
N ARG A 20 11.96 3.99 12.70
CA ARG A 20 13.20 4.77 12.56
C ARG A 20 14.44 3.89 12.71
N ALA A 21 14.48 2.98 13.68
CA ALA A 21 15.62 2.08 13.87
C ALA A 21 15.81 1.11 12.69
N GLU A 22 14.75 0.56 12.12
CA GLU A 22 14.80 -0.32 10.95
C GLU A 22 15.33 0.41 9.71
N VAL A 23 14.81 1.60 9.41
CA VAL A 23 15.22 2.39 8.25
C VAL A 23 16.62 2.98 8.44
N ALA A 24 17.01 3.38 9.66
CA ALA A 24 18.37 3.82 9.96
C ALA A 24 19.40 2.70 9.67
N ALA A 25 19.12 1.48 10.14
CA ALA A 25 20.03 0.33 10.03
C ALA A 25 20.07 -0.28 8.62
N ASN A 26 18.91 -0.47 7.97
CA ASN A 26 18.78 -1.28 6.77
C ASN A 26 18.33 -0.50 5.51
N GLY A 27 17.95 0.77 5.65
CA GLY A 27 17.41 1.57 4.56
C GLY A 27 18.48 2.23 3.69
N THR A 28 18.13 2.39 2.41
CA THR A 28 18.84 3.23 1.45
C THR A 28 18.75 4.70 1.82
N VAL A 29 19.48 5.57 1.10
CA VAL A 29 19.36 7.03 1.25
C VAL A 29 17.93 7.49 0.95
N VAL A 30 17.27 6.89 -0.06
CA VAL A 30 15.90 7.21 -0.44
C VAL A 30 14.89 6.75 0.62
N ASP A 31 15.07 5.55 1.21
CA ASP A 31 14.21 5.10 2.31
C ASP A 31 14.29 6.05 3.52
N LYS A 32 15.49 6.56 3.83
CA LYS A 32 15.74 7.48 4.94
C LYS A 32 15.07 8.84 4.71
N GLU A 33 15.24 9.42 3.52
CA GLU A 33 14.57 10.66 3.11
C GLU A 33 13.05 10.50 3.15
N CYS A 34 12.51 9.42 2.58
CA CYS A 34 11.08 9.15 2.56
C CYS A 34 10.49 9.00 3.97
N LEU A 35 11.22 8.39 4.92
CA LEU A 35 10.76 8.29 6.30
C LEU A 35 10.80 9.65 7.02
N GLU A 36 11.87 10.45 6.82
CA GLU A 36 11.96 11.81 7.34
C GLU A 36 10.80 12.69 6.83
N TYR A 37 10.48 12.59 5.54
CA TYR A 37 9.32 13.28 4.97
C TYR A 37 8.00 12.88 5.65
N VAL A 38 7.77 11.59 5.83
CA VAL A 38 6.52 11.06 6.41
C VAL A 38 6.36 11.41 7.89
N LEU A 39 7.44 11.44 8.66
CA LEU A 39 7.39 11.64 10.11
C LEU A 39 7.53 13.12 10.52
N ASP A 40 8.39 13.88 9.84
CA ASP A 40 8.91 15.16 10.36
C ASP A 40 8.52 16.40 9.53
N LYS A 41 8.17 16.23 8.24
CA LYS A 41 7.84 17.34 7.32
C LYS A 41 6.33 17.60 7.22
N VAL A 42 5.96 18.76 6.68
CA VAL A 42 4.58 19.07 6.28
C VAL A 42 4.30 18.43 4.93
N ALA A 43 3.09 17.91 4.74
CA ALA A 43 2.65 17.35 3.47
C ALA A 43 2.74 18.41 2.35
N GLY A 44 3.49 18.09 1.28
CA GLY A 44 3.79 18.98 0.16
C GLY A 44 5.00 19.92 0.36
N GLU A 45 5.72 19.84 1.47
CA GLU A 45 6.92 20.67 1.75
C GLU A 45 8.17 20.19 0.99
N SER A 46 8.15 18.95 0.49
CA SER A 46 9.26 18.33 -0.22
C SER A 46 9.33 18.78 -1.68
N GLY A 47 10.45 19.39 -2.08
CA GLY A 47 10.79 19.64 -3.48
C GLY A 47 11.18 18.40 -4.30
N GLU A 48 11.40 17.24 -3.66
CA GLU A 48 11.79 16.00 -4.35
C GLU A 48 10.70 15.46 -5.28
N SER A 49 11.09 15.14 -6.52
CA SER A 49 10.24 14.54 -7.54
C SER A 49 10.60 13.06 -7.76
N PHE A 50 9.58 12.21 -7.85
CA PHE A 50 9.71 10.77 -8.05
C PHE A 50 9.33 10.38 -9.49
N GLN A 51 8.89 9.13 -9.69
CA GLN A 51 8.64 8.54 -11.00
C GLN A 51 7.66 9.41 -11.81
N GLY A 52 8.01 9.74 -13.06
CA GLY A 52 7.20 10.61 -13.92
C GLY A 52 7.16 12.10 -13.51
N GLY A 53 7.99 12.54 -12.55
CA GLY A 53 7.98 13.91 -12.02
C GLY A 53 6.98 14.13 -10.88
N LEU A 54 6.33 13.08 -10.38
CA LEU A 54 5.33 13.18 -9.31
C LEU A 54 5.96 13.69 -8.00
N MET A 55 5.31 14.69 -7.39
CA MET A 55 5.69 15.24 -6.09
C MET A 55 4.73 14.77 -5.01
N ARG A 56 5.24 14.54 -3.80
CA ARG A 56 4.44 13.99 -2.69
C ARG A 56 3.40 15.01 -2.21
N ASP A 57 2.17 14.54 -2.03
CA ASP A 57 0.99 15.27 -1.60
C ASP A 57 0.59 16.46 -2.53
N CYS A 58 1.05 16.44 -3.79
CA CYS A 58 0.78 17.44 -4.83
C CYS A 58 -0.11 16.92 -5.98
N ASP A 59 -0.62 17.86 -6.78
CA ASP A 59 -1.24 17.60 -8.08
C ASP A 59 -0.19 17.34 -9.19
N ALA A 60 -0.65 17.04 -10.41
CA ALA A 60 0.21 16.80 -11.57
C ALA A 60 1.02 18.03 -12.03
N ASN A 61 0.74 19.23 -11.51
CA ASN A 61 1.49 20.46 -11.77
C ASN A 61 2.46 20.80 -10.61
N GLY A 62 2.55 19.96 -9.58
CA GLY A 62 3.39 20.19 -8.40
C GLY A 62 2.74 21.06 -7.31
N ASN A 63 1.46 21.42 -7.42
CA ASN A 63 0.78 22.20 -6.38
C ASN A 63 0.34 21.31 -5.22
N VAL A 64 0.68 21.68 -3.98
CA VAL A 64 0.19 20.98 -2.77
C VAL A 64 -1.34 20.94 -2.74
N LEU A 65 -1.89 19.73 -2.67
CA LEU A 65 -3.33 19.50 -2.73
C LEU A 65 -4.07 20.20 -1.56
N PRO A 66 -5.27 20.77 -1.78
CA PRO A 66 -6.03 21.41 -0.70
C PRO A 66 -6.29 20.51 0.51
N SER A 67 -6.49 19.20 0.28
CA SER A 67 -6.72 18.19 1.33
C SER A 67 -5.45 17.80 2.12
N ARG A 68 -4.27 18.28 1.70
CA ARG A 68 -2.95 17.96 2.27
C ARG A 68 -2.25 19.17 2.89
N ARG A 69 -2.53 20.37 2.38
CA ARG A 69 -1.89 21.63 2.80
C ARG A 69 -1.88 21.79 4.32
N GLY A 70 -0.67 21.86 4.89
CA GLY A 70 -0.47 22.06 6.33
C GLY A 70 -0.54 20.79 7.19
N LYS A 71 -0.98 19.64 6.64
CA LYS A 71 -1.05 18.39 7.39
C LYS A 71 0.33 17.84 7.74
N ARG A 72 0.46 17.31 8.95
CA ARG A 72 1.56 16.48 9.47
C ARG A 72 1.03 15.08 9.79
N LEU A 73 1.89 14.18 10.25
CA LEU A 73 1.52 12.80 10.60
C LEU A 73 0.30 12.71 11.54
N ALA A 74 0.22 13.58 12.54
CA ALA A 74 -0.89 13.65 13.48
C ALA A 74 -2.24 13.99 12.81
N ASP A 75 -2.26 14.81 11.76
CA ASP A 75 -3.47 15.16 11.01
C ASP A 75 -3.98 14.01 10.12
N PHE A 76 -3.09 13.09 9.74
CA PHE A 76 -3.46 11.84 9.07
C PHE A 76 -3.95 10.78 10.06
N LEU A 77 -3.47 10.81 11.31
CA LEU A 77 -4.02 9.99 12.39
C LEU A 77 -5.40 10.50 12.85
N ALA A 78 -5.61 11.82 12.88
CA ALA A 78 -6.89 12.45 13.23
C ALA A 78 -7.97 12.32 12.13
N ASP A 79 -7.63 11.76 10.97
CA ASP A 79 -8.57 11.52 9.88
C ASP A 79 -9.69 10.55 10.33
N PRO A 80 -10.97 10.79 10.00
CA PRO A 80 -12.07 9.93 10.40
C PRO A 80 -11.86 8.44 10.05
N SER A 81 -11.26 8.14 8.90
CA SER A 81 -10.98 6.76 8.50
C SER A 81 -9.95 6.09 9.40
N ALA A 82 -8.89 6.81 9.82
CA ALA A 82 -7.89 6.31 10.76
C ALA A 82 -8.46 6.14 12.19
N GLN A 83 -9.28 7.09 12.64
CA GLN A 83 -9.91 7.05 13.96
C GLN A 83 -10.90 5.90 14.09
N THR A 84 -11.78 5.71 13.09
CA THR A 84 -12.83 4.67 13.12
C THR A 84 -12.21 3.27 13.06
N ALA A 85 -11.20 3.07 12.20
CA ALA A 85 -10.40 1.84 12.14
C ALA A 85 -9.43 1.65 13.33
N LYS A 86 -9.39 2.58 14.31
CA LYS A 86 -8.52 2.51 15.50
C LYS A 86 -7.05 2.31 15.14
N LEU A 87 -6.59 3.02 14.11
CA LEU A 87 -5.17 3.06 13.76
C LEU A 87 -4.39 3.78 14.87
N GLU A 88 -3.11 3.46 14.96
CA GLU A 88 -2.16 4.16 15.83
C GLU A 88 -1.16 4.91 14.95
N GLU A 89 -0.43 5.87 15.50
CA GLU A 89 0.53 6.69 14.75
C GLU A 89 1.53 5.86 13.93
N ALA A 90 1.99 4.72 14.47
CA ALA A 90 2.87 3.79 13.78
C ALA A 90 2.21 3.05 12.60
N HIS A 91 0.89 2.80 12.65
CA HIS A 91 0.13 2.24 11.52
C HIS A 91 0.02 3.27 10.38
N VAL A 92 -0.31 4.51 10.73
CA VAL A 92 -0.41 5.66 9.81
C VAL A 92 0.95 5.89 9.15
N ALA A 93 2.02 6.00 9.93
CA ALA A 93 3.38 6.19 9.43
C ALA A 93 3.82 5.04 8.49
N ALA A 94 3.58 3.79 8.86
CA ALA A 94 3.99 2.65 8.05
C ALA A 94 3.24 2.58 6.72
N LEU A 95 1.95 2.94 6.68
CA LEU A 95 1.18 3.06 5.43
C LEU A 95 1.63 4.27 4.60
N ARG A 96 1.75 5.48 5.17
CA ARG A 96 2.28 6.66 4.43
C ARG A 96 3.65 6.35 3.84
N PHE A 97 4.55 5.76 4.63
CA PHE A 97 5.88 5.35 4.20
C PHE A 97 5.86 4.29 3.10
N TYR A 98 4.97 3.29 3.17
CA TYR A 98 4.78 2.32 2.11
C TYR A 98 4.47 2.97 0.76
N THR A 99 3.62 4.00 0.73
CA THR A 99 3.24 4.69 -0.53
C THR A 99 4.36 5.55 -1.13
N THR A 100 5.48 5.74 -0.43
CA THR A 100 6.66 6.41 -0.98
C THR A 100 7.53 5.45 -1.81
N ALA A 101 8.64 5.92 -2.37
CA ALA A 101 9.64 5.06 -3.03
C ALA A 101 10.15 3.87 -2.18
N ALA A 102 9.97 3.91 -0.85
CA ALA A 102 10.27 2.79 0.04
C ALA A 102 9.44 1.51 -0.23
N PHE A 103 8.35 1.60 -1.00
CA PHE A 103 7.62 0.44 -1.52
C PHE A 103 8.57 -0.57 -2.18
N GLN A 104 9.65 -0.10 -2.82
CA GLN A 104 10.62 -0.95 -3.50
C GLN A 104 11.38 -1.81 -2.51
N THR A 105 11.95 -1.22 -1.45
CA THR A 105 12.70 -1.95 -0.41
C THR A 105 11.79 -2.92 0.35
N ILE A 106 10.54 -2.52 0.63
CA ILE A 106 9.53 -3.35 1.28
C ILE A 106 9.13 -4.55 0.39
N ASN A 107 8.70 -4.28 -0.85
CA ASN A 107 8.17 -5.33 -1.71
C ASN A 107 9.28 -6.27 -2.22
N ASN A 108 10.45 -5.73 -2.57
CA ASN A 108 11.57 -6.56 -3.02
C ASN A 108 12.10 -7.42 -1.86
N GLY A 109 12.15 -6.90 -0.63
CA GLY A 109 12.53 -7.68 0.54
C GLY A 109 11.59 -8.86 0.84
N LEU A 110 10.30 -8.75 0.50
CA LEU A 110 9.32 -9.84 0.62
C LEU A 110 9.34 -10.83 -0.57
N ARG A 111 9.82 -10.39 -1.74
CA ARG A 111 9.96 -11.21 -2.96
C ARG A 111 11.32 -11.91 -3.08
N ASP A 112 12.31 -11.50 -2.29
CA ASP A 112 13.68 -12.03 -2.24
C ASP A 112 13.72 -13.47 -1.70
N GLN A 113 13.56 -14.45 -2.60
CA GLN A 113 13.63 -15.88 -2.26
C GLN A 113 15.00 -16.28 -1.70
N GLY A 114 16.10 -15.73 -2.23
CA GLY A 114 17.45 -16.03 -1.74
C GLY A 114 17.65 -15.61 -0.29
N ARG A 115 17.08 -14.47 0.14
CA ARG A 115 17.00 -14.07 1.55
C ARG A 115 16.16 -15.03 2.39
N TYR A 116 15.01 -15.48 1.89
CA TYR A 116 14.16 -16.43 2.59
C TYR A 116 14.85 -17.78 2.80
N GLU A 117 15.43 -18.35 1.74
CA GLU A 117 16.21 -19.59 1.76
C GLU A 117 17.42 -19.50 2.71
N ALA A 118 18.15 -18.38 2.66
CA ALA A 118 19.26 -18.09 3.58
C ALA A 118 18.81 -17.73 5.02
N LYS A 119 17.50 -17.80 5.33
CA LYS A 119 16.88 -17.42 6.62
C LYS A 119 17.25 -16.01 7.10
N ARG A 120 17.60 -15.11 6.17
CA ARG A 120 17.96 -13.72 6.47
C ARG A 120 16.69 -12.91 6.77
N PRO A 121 16.65 -12.10 7.84
CA PRO A 121 15.52 -11.22 8.11
C PRO A 121 15.15 -10.30 6.94
N HIS A 122 13.89 -9.89 6.89
CA HIS A 122 13.45 -8.75 6.07
C HIS A 122 14.26 -7.48 6.44
N PRO A 123 14.44 -6.48 5.55
CA PRO A 123 15.03 -5.19 5.94
C PRO A 123 14.21 -4.45 7.00
N PHE A 124 12.87 -4.42 6.83
CA PHE A 124 11.93 -3.68 7.68
C PHE A 124 10.79 -4.58 8.23
N PRO A 125 11.06 -5.61 9.05
CA PRO A 125 10.06 -6.57 9.49
C PRO A 125 8.95 -5.99 10.40
N VAL A 126 9.26 -5.04 11.28
CA VAL A 126 8.27 -4.32 12.11
C VAL A 126 7.39 -3.47 11.22
N THR A 127 7.98 -2.73 10.29
CA THR A 127 7.25 -1.89 9.32
C THR A 127 6.25 -2.70 8.51
N VAL A 128 6.66 -3.88 7.97
CA VAL A 128 5.75 -4.80 7.29
C VAL A 128 4.64 -5.32 8.21
N LYS A 129 4.96 -5.62 9.48
CA LYS A 129 3.96 -6.10 10.43
C LYS A 129 2.91 -5.03 10.76
N LEU A 130 3.33 -3.77 10.90
CA LEU A 130 2.44 -2.62 11.10
C LEU A 130 1.54 -2.38 9.87
N ILE A 131 2.07 -2.50 8.64
CA ILE A 131 1.26 -2.44 7.41
C ILE A 131 0.19 -3.55 7.43
N GLN A 132 0.56 -4.79 7.76
CA GLN A 132 -0.39 -5.90 7.84
C GLN A 132 -1.50 -5.63 8.88
N GLU A 133 -1.15 -5.16 10.06
CA GLU A 133 -2.11 -4.84 11.13
C GLU A 133 -3.03 -3.67 10.75
N ALA A 134 -2.50 -2.64 10.09
CA ALA A 134 -3.27 -1.49 9.61
C ALA A 134 -4.31 -1.90 8.56
N LEU A 135 -3.91 -2.71 7.57
CA LEU A 135 -4.81 -3.20 6.52
C LEU A 135 -5.92 -4.10 7.09
N LEU A 136 -5.61 -4.93 8.09
CA LEU A 136 -6.63 -5.75 8.78
C LEU A 136 -7.62 -4.88 9.57
N LYS A 137 -7.13 -3.86 10.28
CA LYS A 137 -7.97 -2.89 11.01
C LYS A 137 -8.91 -2.13 10.07
N LEU A 138 -8.40 -1.60 8.96
CA LEU A 138 -9.20 -0.89 7.94
C LEU A 138 -10.30 -1.80 7.36
N ARG A 139 -9.98 -3.05 7.04
CA ARG A 139 -10.94 -4.01 6.48
C ARG A 139 -12.03 -4.44 7.46
N ALA A 140 -11.69 -4.64 8.73
CA ALA A 140 -12.67 -4.93 9.76
C ALA A 140 -13.65 -3.75 9.93
N ASN A 141 -13.16 -2.51 9.78
CA ASN A 141 -13.98 -1.32 9.79
C ASN A 141 -14.94 -1.26 8.59
N ASP A 142 -14.42 -1.44 7.35
CA ASP A 142 -15.25 -1.52 6.13
C ASP A 142 -16.37 -2.56 6.25
N ALA A 143 -16.06 -3.74 6.79
CA ALA A 143 -17.06 -4.79 7.04
C ALA A 143 -18.14 -4.35 8.03
N SER A 144 -17.75 -3.74 9.16
CA SER A 144 -18.70 -3.30 10.18
C SER A 144 -19.59 -2.14 9.73
N ILE A 145 -19.15 -1.31 8.77
CA ILE A 145 -19.99 -0.27 8.17
C ILE A 145 -21.05 -0.93 7.27
N VAL A 146 -20.65 -1.89 6.44
CA VAL A 146 -21.57 -2.61 5.55
C VAL A 146 -22.60 -3.45 6.31
N GLU A 147 -22.24 -4.05 7.45
CA GLU A 147 -23.18 -4.79 8.31
C GLU A 147 -24.23 -3.89 9.00
N VAL A 148 -24.00 -2.58 9.07
CA VAL A 148 -24.94 -1.61 9.65
C VAL A 148 -25.81 -0.96 8.56
N ASP A 149 -25.23 -0.67 7.40
CA ASP A 149 -25.92 -0.11 6.23
C ASP A 149 -26.44 -1.21 5.28
N ASP A 150 -27.33 -2.08 5.81
CA ASP A 150 -27.95 -3.23 5.10
C ASP A 150 -28.85 -2.83 3.90
N GLU A 151 -29.07 -1.51 3.70
CA GLU A 151 -29.75 -0.91 2.52
C GLU A 151 -28.76 -0.27 1.51
N SER A 152 -27.45 -0.32 1.74
CA SER A 152 -26.47 0.35 0.85
C SER A 152 -26.13 -0.48 -0.40
N GLU A 153 -26.50 0.03 -1.59
CA GLU A 153 -26.14 -0.56 -2.89
C GLU A 153 -24.60 -0.70 -3.10
N GLN A 154 -23.81 0.02 -2.30
CA GLN A 154 -22.34 0.00 -2.31
C GLN A 154 -21.73 -1.32 -1.82
N ALA A 155 -22.43 -2.08 -0.97
CA ALA A 155 -21.95 -3.36 -0.42
C ALA A 155 -21.64 -4.41 -1.50
N ASN A 156 -22.45 -4.42 -2.57
CA ASN A 156 -22.39 -5.37 -3.68
C ASN A 156 -21.92 -4.74 -5.00
N THR A 157 -21.38 -3.51 -4.97
CA THR A 157 -20.85 -2.87 -6.18
C THR A 157 -19.54 -3.56 -6.60
N GLU A 158 -19.56 -4.25 -7.74
CA GLU A 158 -18.34 -4.79 -8.36
C GLU A 158 -17.38 -3.64 -8.71
N MET A 159 -16.11 -3.76 -8.32
CA MET A 159 -15.09 -2.76 -8.62
C MET A 159 -13.90 -3.36 -9.37
N THR A 160 -13.48 -2.63 -10.39
CA THR A 160 -12.33 -2.96 -11.24
C THR A 160 -11.14 -2.13 -10.76
N PHE A 161 -10.06 -2.80 -10.37
CA PHE A 161 -8.82 -2.19 -9.86
C PHE A 161 -7.68 -2.51 -10.80
N TYR A 162 -6.55 -1.82 -10.74
CA TYR A 162 -5.61 -1.80 -11.87
C TYR A 162 -4.16 -1.93 -11.38
N ARG A 163 -3.38 -2.91 -11.89
CA ARG A 163 -1.96 -3.09 -11.52
C ARG A 163 -1.04 -3.39 -12.70
N GLY A 164 0.03 -2.60 -12.82
CA GLY A 164 1.10 -2.84 -13.78
C GLY A 164 2.00 -4.01 -13.35
N MET A 165 2.14 -5.00 -14.23
CA MET A 165 3.04 -6.14 -14.00
C MET A 165 3.96 -6.35 -15.20
N LYS A 166 5.27 -6.39 -14.94
CA LYS A 166 6.29 -6.70 -15.94
C LYS A 166 6.71 -8.17 -15.81
N ASP A 167 6.96 -8.83 -16.94
CA ASP A 167 7.53 -10.18 -17.03
C ASP A 167 6.72 -11.31 -16.33
N MET A 168 5.43 -11.08 -16.06
CA MET A 168 4.51 -12.07 -15.47
C MET A 168 3.92 -13.04 -16.49
N LYS A 169 3.69 -14.29 -16.06
CA LYS A 169 2.98 -15.32 -16.84
C LYS A 169 1.50 -15.37 -16.41
N ALA A 170 0.59 -15.50 -17.36
CA ALA A 170 -0.87 -15.53 -17.15
C ALA A 170 -1.41 -16.81 -16.47
N LYS A 171 -0.68 -17.38 -15.49
CA LYS A 171 -1.04 -18.61 -14.77
C LYS A 171 -1.49 -18.38 -13.33
N GLY A 172 -1.56 -17.12 -12.89
CA GLY A 172 -1.86 -16.77 -11.51
C GLY A 172 -0.67 -16.92 -10.58
N GLY A 173 -0.92 -16.76 -9.28
CA GLY A 173 0.08 -16.93 -8.24
C GLY A 173 -0.19 -16.09 -7.00
N THR A 174 0.60 -16.31 -5.96
CA THR A 174 0.56 -15.54 -4.71
C THR A 174 1.53 -14.37 -4.77
N GLU A 175 1.04 -13.15 -4.61
CA GLU A 175 1.90 -11.98 -4.38
C GLU A 175 2.37 -12.01 -2.91
N LEU A 176 3.69 -12.03 -2.71
CA LEU A 176 4.29 -12.15 -1.38
C LEU A 176 4.34 -10.82 -0.62
N ALA A 177 4.15 -9.70 -1.33
CA ALA A 177 4.20 -8.35 -0.82
C ALA A 177 2.79 -7.71 -0.75
N PRO A 178 2.61 -6.54 -0.10
CA PRO A 178 1.40 -5.75 -0.30
C PRO A 178 1.22 -5.40 -1.80
N MET A 179 -0.02 -5.45 -2.28
CA MET A 179 -0.36 -5.26 -3.68
C MET A 179 -1.10 -3.95 -3.88
N SER A 180 -0.35 -2.89 -4.17
CA SER A 180 -0.89 -1.60 -4.63
C SER A 180 -1.64 -1.75 -5.96
N THR A 181 -2.84 -1.16 -6.04
CA THR A 181 -3.71 -1.14 -7.22
C THR A 181 -4.44 0.22 -7.29
N THR A 182 -4.84 0.66 -8.49
CA THR A 182 -5.59 1.93 -8.69
C THR A 182 -6.99 1.69 -9.24
N SER A 183 -7.94 2.61 -9.07
CA SER A 183 -9.24 2.58 -9.79
C SER A 183 -9.17 3.10 -11.24
N SER A 184 -8.05 3.71 -11.64
CA SER A 184 -7.92 4.36 -12.95
C SER A 184 -7.69 3.39 -14.11
N LEU A 185 -8.46 3.55 -15.19
CA LEU A 185 -8.65 2.59 -16.29
C LEU A 185 -7.40 2.28 -17.17
N LYS A 186 -6.22 2.81 -16.87
CA LYS A 186 -5.01 2.71 -17.73
C LYS A 186 -4.20 1.39 -17.62
N VAL A 187 -4.68 0.36 -16.90
CA VAL A 187 -4.05 -0.99 -16.77
C VAL A 187 -5.09 -2.15 -16.75
N ALA A 188 -5.10 -3.10 -15.77
CA ALA A 188 -6.24 -4.01 -15.47
C ALA A 188 -6.16 -4.79 -14.12
N MET A 189 -7.33 -5.21 -13.58
CA MET A 189 -7.66 -6.24 -12.55
C MET A 189 -9.18 -6.17 -12.18
N GLN A 190 -9.83 -7.22 -11.64
CA GLN A 190 -11.28 -7.17 -11.29
C GLN A 190 -11.59 -7.75 -9.89
N THR A 191 -12.57 -7.20 -9.17
CA THR A 191 -13.01 -7.70 -7.85
C THR A 191 -14.53 -7.67 -7.67
N LYS A 192 -15.06 -8.67 -6.96
CA LYS A 192 -16.51 -8.93 -6.87
C LYS A 192 -17.23 -8.28 -5.68
N ASN A 193 -16.54 -7.99 -4.59
CA ASN A 193 -17.13 -7.36 -3.40
C ASN A 193 -16.04 -6.73 -2.52
N PHE A 194 -16.45 -5.99 -1.49
CA PHE A 194 -15.53 -5.32 -0.57
C PHE A 194 -14.69 -6.27 0.29
N MET A 195 -15.20 -7.46 0.65
CA MET A 195 -14.41 -8.42 1.43
C MET A 195 -13.19 -8.94 0.66
N VAL A 196 -13.25 -8.92 -0.66
CA VAL A 196 -12.16 -9.33 -1.55
C VAL A 196 -11.23 -8.15 -1.93
N ARG A 197 -11.64 -6.87 -1.79
CA ARG A 197 -10.82 -5.70 -2.18
C ARG A 197 -9.77 -5.32 -1.12
N GLY A 198 -8.66 -4.71 -1.53
CA GLY A 198 -7.78 -3.98 -0.59
C GLY A 198 -8.48 -2.73 -0.06
N PRO A 199 -8.31 -2.32 1.21
CA PRO A 199 -8.88 -1.05 1.69
C PRO A 199 -8.30 0.12 0.88
N ASP A 200 -9.11 1.17 0.74
CA ASP A 200 -8.64 2.46 0.22
C ASP A 200 -7.67 3.07 1.23
N ILE A 201 -6.44 3.36 0.76
CA ILE A 201 -5.43 4.06 1.55
C ILE A 201 -5.09 5.43 0.95
N SER A 202 -5.87 5.93 -0.01
CA SER A 202 -5.66 7.23 -0.66
C SER A 202 -5.58 8.37 0.34
N PHE A 203 -6.38 8.34 1.42
CA PHE A 203 -6.30 9.33 2.51
C PHE A 203 -4.93 9.32 3.24
N LEU A 204 -4.23 8.18 3.25
CA LEU A 204 -2.87 8.01 3.78
C LEU A 204 -1.79 8.08 2.71
N SER A 205 -2.08 7.95 1.42
CA SER A 205 -1.03 7.96 0.39
C SER A 205 -0.28 9.29 0.33
N ALA A 206 1.02 9.20 0.08
CA ALA A 206 1.88 10.33 -0.28
C ALA A 206 1.71 10.72 -1.76
N PHE A 207 1.05 9.89 -2.59
CA PHE A 207 0.67 10.20 -3.96
C PHE A 207 -0.84 9.95 -4.15
N PRO A 208 -1.72 10.73 -3.49
CA PRO A 208 -3.15 10.43 -3.43
C PRO A 208 -3.88 10.53 -4.78
N ALA A 209 -3.27 11.12 -5.80
CA ALA A 209 -3.76 11.10 -7.18
C ALA A 209 -3.64 9.71 -7.86
N GLU A 210 -2.94 8.75 -7.24
CA GLU A 210 -2.85 7.37 -7.72
C GLU A 210 -4.06 6.50 -7.31
N GLU A 211 -4.97 7.02 -6.46
CA GLU A 211 -6.18 6.32 -5.98
C GLU A 211 -5.87 4.89 -5.47
N GLU A 212 -5.00 4.79 -4.46
CA GLU A 212 -4.37 3.53 -4.07
C GLU A 212 -5.24 2.65 -3.15
N PHE A 213 -5.62 1.48 -3.69
CA PHE A 213 -6.21 0.35 -2.96
C PHE A 213 -5.14 -0.72 -2.72
N LEU A 214 -4.86 -1.04 -1.45
CA LEU A 214 -3.71 -1.87 -1.09
C LEU A 214 -4.13 -3.24 -0.54
N PHE A 215 -3.96 -4.31 -1.31
CA PHE A 215 -4.20 -5.67 -0.79
C PHE A 215 -3.05 -6.09 0.14
N PRO A 216 -3.33 -6.84 1.23
CA PRO A 216 -2.29 -7.35 2.12
C PRO A 216 -1.34 -8.37 1.44
N PRO A 217 -0.16 -8.62 2.05
CA PRO A 217 0.73 -9.71 1.66
C PRO A 217 0.02 -11.07 1.59
N LEU A 218 0.55 -11.96 0.74
CA LEU A 218 0.04 -13.32 0.51
C LEU A 218 -1.32 -13.41 -0.18
N THR A 219 -1.76 -12.35 -0.85
CA THR A 219 -2.96 -12.38 -1.71
C THR A 219 -2.71 -13.31 -2.90
N TYR A 220 -3.58 -14.31 -3.08
CA TYR A 220 -3.57 -15.17 -4.26
C TYR A 220 -4.38 -14.54 -5.40
N LEU A 221 -3.86 -14.58 -6.62
CA LEU A 221 -4.53 -14.13 -7.84
C LEU A 221 -4.85 -15.33 -8.73
N GLU A 222 -6.13 -15.63 -8.87
CA GLU A 222 -6.66 -16.68 -9.74
C GLU A 222 -7.07 -16.08 -11.10
N PRO A 223 -6.46 -16.48 -12.24
CA PRO A 223 -6.89 -16.03 -13.56
C PRO A 223 -8.28 -16.54 -13.89
N THR A 224 -9.14 -15.67 -14.42
CA THR A 224 -10.49 -16.07 -14.85
C THR A 224 -10.49 -16.86 -16.17
N GLY A 225 -9.36 -16.86 -16.88
CA GLY A 225 -9.24 -17.33 -18.26
C GLY A 225 -9.45 -16.23 -19.32
N ASN A 226 -10.01 -15.08 -18.93
CA ASN A 226 -10.12 -13.93 -19.83
C ASN A 226 -8.73 -13.30 -20.04
N VAL A 227 -8.30 -13.22 -21.30
CA VAL A 227 -7.07 -12.55 -21.70
C VAL A 227 -7.38 -11.66 -22.90
N GLN A 228 -7.07 -10.37 -22.79
CA GLN A 228 -7.26 -9.39 -23.85
C GLN A 228 -5.92 -8.78 -24.26
N LYS A 229 -5.76 -8.46 -25.55
CA LYS A 229 -4.62 -7.66 -26.03
C LYS A 229 -5.13 -6.27 -26.36
N LEU A 230 -4.67 -5.28 -25.61
CA LEU A 230 -5.04 -3.88 -25.78
C LEU A 230 -3.85 -3.10 -26.32
N ARG A 231 -4.10 -2.19 -27.26
CA ARG A 231 -3.13 -1.15 -27.61
C ARG A 231 -3.47 0.09 -26.80
N VAL A 232 -2.50 0.61 -26.06
CA VAL A 232 -2.59 1.92 -25.40
C VAL A 232 -1.41 2.74 -25.91
N ASP A 233 -1.72 3.84 -26.59
CA ASP A 233 -0.76 4.65 -27.33
C ASP A 233 0.09 3.78 -28.30
N ASP A 234 1.42 3.76 -28.14
CA ASP A 234 2.34 2.97 -28.95
C ASP A 234 2.73 1.62 -28.35
N ALA A 235 2.15 1.23 -27.21
CA ALA A 235 2.46 0.00 -26.52
C ALA A 235 1.32 -1.04 -26.61
N MET A 236 1.69 -2.30 -26.80
CA MET A 236 0.78 -3.45 -26.74
C MET A 236 0.83 -4.08 -25.35
N PHE A 237 -0.31 -4.11 -24.67
CA PHE A 237 -0.49 -4.72 -23.36
C PHE A 237 -1.25 -6.03 -23.49
N THR A 238 -0.92 -6.99 -22.62
CA THR A 238 -1.75 -8.18 -22.39
C THR A 238 -2.43 -8.01 -21.04
N VAL A 239 -3.74 -7.78 -21.08
CA VAL A 239 -4.61 -7.72 -19.91
C VAL A 239 -5.05 -9.15 -19.59
N VAL A 240 -4.97 -9.52 -18.31
CA VAL A 240 -5.43 -10.81 -17.78
C VAL A 240 -6.37 -10.49 -16.63
N ASP A 241 -7.64 -10.88 -16.73
CA ASP A 241 -8.55 -10.72 -15.61
C ASP A 241 -8.20 -11.77 -14.55
N VAL A 242 -8.05 -11.34 -13.31
CA VAL A 242 -7.78 -12.19 -12.15
C VAL A 242 -8.76 -11.87 -11.04
N ARG A 243 -9.07 -12.86 -10.21
CA ARG A 243 -9.83 -12.73 -8.97
C ARG A 243 -8.87 -12.88 -7.78
N PRO A 244 -8.87 -11.95 -6.82
CA PRO A 244 -8.17 -12.16 -5.56
C PRO A 244 -8.86 -13.24 -4.73
N GLN A 245 -8.08 -14.07 -4.05
CA GLN A 245 -8.52 -14.93 -2.96
C GLN A 245 -7.59 -14.71 -1.75
N GLN A 246 -8.17 -14.74 -0.55
CA GLN A 246 -7.54 -14.48 0.75
C GLN A 246 -8.22 -15.31 1.84
#